data_AF-A0A2M6Y188-F1
#
_entry.id   AF-A0A2M6Y188-F1
#
_cell.length_a   1.000
_cell.length_b   1.000
_cell.length_c   1.000
_cell.angle_alpha   90.00
_cell.angle_beta   90.00
_cell.angle_gamma   90.00
#
_symmetry.space_group_name_H-M   'P 1'
#
loop_
_entity.id
_entity.type
_entity.pdbx_description
1 polymer ?
#
loop_
_entity_poly.entity_id
_entity_poly.type
_entity_poly.pdbx_seq_one_letter_code
_entity_poly.pdbx_strand_id
1 'polypeptide(L)'
;MTTFIYYFSGTGNSLIVASDIARELGDAEIFAIKRYTASEIDVSADRIGIVFPVYVWGLPLIVRDFVKRIKTADEKYIFAVATCGGSAGAALKQADKILKKNGLGLSAGFVIKMPGNYIPLYGAIPFEKQQKLFEAEKTRASEIAGIVRAWKISDVQTSNIFVNAVLSGILYKIVSKKIPSSGKNFTVDTDCNSCGLCAKICPVGNIELKSGKPPLSFGHLPLKKGEIERGSFGHLPPVKGKTKPVWKDHCQLCLACLEWCPEEAIQYGSKTAGRKRYHHPDIKAEDLI
;
A
#
# COMPACT_ATOMS: atom_id res chain seq x y z
N MET A 1 -15.12 -26.29 -0.57
CA MET A 1 -15.04 -25.09 -1.42
C MET A 1 -13.78 -24.36 -1.02
N THR A 2 -13.06 -23.78 -1.96
CA THR A 2 -11.78 -23.12 -1.69
C THR A 2 -11.84 -21.64 -2.02
N THR A 3 -11.07 -20.85 -1.29
CA THR A 3 -10.99 -19.40 -1.47
C THR A 3 -9.54 -19.00 -1.66
N PHE A 4 -9.23 -18.26 -2.74
CA PHE A 4 -7.93 -17.59 -2.88
C PHE A 4 -8.09 -16.09 -2.66
N ILE A 5 -7.33 -15.52 -1.72
CA ILE A 5 -7.36 -14.10 -1.40
C ILE A 5 -6.04 -13.45 -1.80
N TYR A 6 -6.09 -12.63 -2.83
CA TYR A 6 -4.96 -11.84 -3.29
C TYR A 6 -4.92 -10.48 -2.60
N TYR A 7 -3.79 -10.11 -2.02
CA TYR A 7 -3.66 -8.85 -1.29
C TYR A 7 -2.48 -7.99 -1.73
N PHE A 8 -2.63 -6.68 -1.64
CA PHE A 8 -1.53 -5.72 -1.75
C PHE A 8 -1.47 -4.88 -0.48
N SER A 9 -0.30 -4.75 0.16
CA SER A 9 -0.17 -4.01 1.42
C SER A 9 1.17 -3.29 1.50
N GLY A 10 1.16 -2.09 2.08
CA GLY A 10 2.39 -1.31 2.37
C GLY A 10 2.74 -1.31 3.86
N THR A 11 1.74 -1.14 4.73
CA THR A 11 1.90 -0.99 6.19
C THR A 11 1.19 -2.07 6.98
N GLY A 12 0.83 -3.19 6.36
CA GLY A 12 0.16 -4.31 7.02
C GLY A 12 -1.38 -4.26 7.03
N ASN A 13 -2.02 -3.10 6.87
CA ASN A 13 -3.48 -2.97 6.96
C ASN A 13 -4.29 -3.90 6.04
N SER A 14 -3.90 -4.05 4.78
CA SER A 14 -4.61 -4.96 3.86
C SER A 14 -4.21 -6.42 4.04
N LEU A 15 -3.03 -6.66 4.61
CA LEU A 15 -2.58 -8.01 4.94
C LEU A 15 -3.38 -8.55 6.13
N ILE A 16 -3.49 -7.81 7.23
CA ILE A 16 -4.25 -8.26 8.40
C ILE A 16 -5.73 -8.52 8.04
N VAL A 17 -6.34 -7.64 7.24
CA VAL A 17 -7.72 -7.83 6.76
C VAL A 17 -7.86 -9.10 5.92
N ALA A 18 -6.90 -9.38 5.03
CA ALA A 18 -6.92 -10.61 4.24
C ALA A 18 -6.75 -11.85 5.12
N SER A 19 -5.82 -11.80 6.09
CA SER A 19 -5.56 -12.87 7.05
C SER A 19 -6.77 -13.15 7.94
N ASP A 20 -7.44 -12.10 8.43
CA ASP A 20 -8.60 -12.23 9.31
C ASP A 20 -9.81 -12.80 8.57
N ILE A 21 -10.08 -12.33 7.34
CA ILE A 21 -11.11 -12.94 6.49
C ILE A 21 -10.77 -14.41 6.18
N ALA A 22 -9.51 -14.72 5.86
CA ALA A 22 -9.09 -16.07 5.55
C ALA A 22 -9.28 -17.02 6.75
N ARG A 23 -8.84 -16.57 7.94
CA ARG A 23 -8.99 -17.31 9.21
C ARG A 23 -10.46 -17.60 9.51
N GLU A 24 -11.32 -16.60 9.35
CA GLU A 24 -12.76 -16.76 9.57
C GLU A 24 -13.37 -17.74 8.56
N LEU A 25 -13.02 -17.65 7.28
CA LEU A 25 -13.53 -18.56 6.25
C LEU A 25 -13.12 -20.02 6.50
N GLY A 26 -11.89 -20.26 6.96
CA GLY A 26 -11.34 -21.59 7.25
C GLY A 26 -10.99 -22.43 6.01
N ASP A 27 -11.33 -21.95 4.81
CA ASP A 27 -11.10 -22.61 3.52
C ASP A 27 -10.29 -21.74 2.54
N ALA A 28 -9.48 -20.81 3.08
CA ALA A 28 -8.85 -19.74 2.33
C ALA A 28 -7.32 -19.75 2.39
N GLU A 29 -6.69 -19.56 1.23
CA GLU A 29 -5.26 -19.27 1.09
C GLU A 29 -5.04 -17.82 0.66
N ILE A 30 -3.98 -17.18 1.16
CA ILE A 30 -3.68 -15.78 0.88
C ILE A 30 -2.39 -15.62 0.06
N PHE A 31 -2.41 -14.71 -0.91
CA PHE A 31 -1.30 -14.50 -1.84
C PHE A 31 -0.98 -13.00 -1.99
N ALA A 32 0.28 -12.64 -1.83
CA ALA A 32 0.72 -11.27 -2.06
C ALA A 32 0.74 -10.92 -3.56
N ILE A 33 0.16 -9.78 -3.92
CA ILE A 33 0.27 -9.17 -5.24
C ILE A 33 1.61 -8.44 -5.32
N LYS A 34 2.56 -9.01 -6.07
CA LYS A 34 3.91 -8.48 -6.33
C LYS A 34 4.06 -8.16 -7.83
N ARG A 35 5.05 -7.34 -8.22
CA ARG A 35 5.31 -7.04 -9.65
C ARG A 35 5.55 -8.31 -10.47
N TYR A 36 6.22 -9.28 -9.87
CA TYR A 36 6.59 -10.55 -10.50
C TYR A 36 5.57 -11.67 -10.26
N THR A 37 4.35 -11.36 -9.78
CA THR A 37 3.27 -12.35 -9.79
C THR A 37 3.11 -12.88 -11.20
N ALA A 38 3.08 -14.21 -11.34
CA ALA A 38 3.08 -14.95 -12.60
C ALA A 38 2.13 -14.33 -13.64
N SER A 39 2.47 -14.45 -14.93
CA SER A 39 1.66 -13.91 -16.03
C SER A 39 0.22 -14.42 -15.96
N GLU A 40 0.07 -15.68 -15.58
CA GLU A 40 -1.21 -16.33 -15.29
C GLU A 40 -1.49 -16.25 -13.79
N ILE A 41 -2.69 -15.81 -13.45
CA ILE A 41 -3.16 -15.73 -12.07
C ILE A 41 -3.91 -17.03 -11.77
N ASP A 42 -3.56 -17.68 -10.66
CA ASP A 42 -4.28 -18.89 -10.24
C ASP A 42 -5.70 -18.52 -9.81
N VAL A 43 -6.67 -19.03 -10.56
CA VAL A 43 -8.10 -18.83 -10.36
C VAL A 43 -8.82 -20.16 -10.20
N SER A 44 -8.07 -21.22 -9.84
CA SER A 44 -8.63 -22.56 -9.63
C SER A 44 -9.62 -22.62 -8.48
N ALA A 45 -9.44 -21.81 -7.44
CA ALA A 45 -10.37 -21.71 -6.31
C ALA A 45 -11.79 -21.29 -6.72
N ASP A 46 -12.79 -21.68 -5.93
CA ASP A 46 -14.19 -21.36 -6.21
C ASP A 46 -14.49 -19.87 -5.96
N ARG A 47 -13.80 -19.27 -4.99
CA ARG A 47 -13.93 -17.86 -4.59
C ARG A 47 -12.61 -17.13 -4.74
N ILE A 48 -12.65 -15.93 -5.31
CA ILE A 48 -11.48 -15.06 -5.48
C ILE A 48 -11.69 -13.76 -4.70
N GLY A 49 -10.85 -13.52 -3.70
CA GLY A 49 -10.80 -12.29 -2.92
C GLY A 49 -9.70 -11.35 -3.41
N ILE A 50 -9.96 -10.04 -3.41
CA ILE A 50 -8.96 -9.02 -3.75
C ILE A 50 -8.94 -7.94 -2.66
N VAL A 51 -7.89 -7.89 -1.84
CA VAL A 51 -7.78 -6.99 -0.69
C VAL A 51 -6.68 -5.95 -0.91
N PHE A 52 -7.00 -4.65 -0.81
CA PHE A 52 -6.04 -3.61 -1.17
C PHE A 52 -6.28 -2.27 -0.47
N PRO A 53 -5.26 -1.40 -0.35
CA PRO A 53 -5.42 -0.03 0.09
C PRO A 53 -5.98 0.85 -1.03
N VAL A 54 -6.65 1.94 -0.66
CA VAL A 54 -7.08 2.97 -1.62
C VAL A 54 -5.99 4.02 -1.81
N TYR A 55 -5.53 4.19 -3.05
CA TYR A 55 -4.55 5.20 -3.43
C TYR A 55 -5.18 6.26 -4.32
N VAL A 56 -5.05 7.53 -3.93
CA VAL A 56 -5.59 8.69 -4.68
C VAL A 56 -7.09 8.51 -4.99
N TRP A 57 -7.87 8.09 -3.98
CA TRP A 57 -9.31 7.77 -4.12
C TRP A 57 -9.63 6.71 -5.20
N GLY A 58 -8.65 5.86 -5.54
CA GLY A 58 -8.79 4.82 -6.55
C GLY A 58 -7.95 3.58 -6.27
N LEU A 59 -7.91 2.70 -7.28
CA LEU A 59 -7.23 1.42 -7.22
C LEU A 59 -5.71 1.60 -7.39
N PRO A 60 -4.84 0.99 -6.55
CA PRO A 60 -3.40 1.00 -6.77
C PRO A 60 -3.05 0.44 -8.15
N LEU A 61 -2.02 0.98 -8.81
CA LEU A 61 -1.67 0.58 -10.19
C LEU A 61 -1.31 -0.91 -10.28
N ILE A 62 -0.56 -1.43 -9.32
CA ILE A 62 -0.22 -2.85 -9.24
C ILE A 62 -1.47 -3.74 -9.14
N VAL A 63 -2.47 -3.33 -8.34
CA VAL A 63 -3.74 -4.07 -8.19
C VAL A 63 -4.56 -3.96 -9.48
N ARG A 64 -4.61 -2.76 -10.08
CA ARG A 64 -5.26 -2.55 -11.39
C ARG A 64 -4.70 -3.49 -12.46
N ASP A 65 -3.38 -3.63 -12.51
CA ASP A 65 -2.71 -4.46 -13.51
C ASP A 65 -2.78 -5.95 -13.17
N PHE A 66 -2.91 -6.31 -11.88
CA PHE A 66 -3.30 -7.65 -11.44
C PHE A 66 -4.73 -8.01 -11.89
N VAL A 67 -5.72 -7.18 -11.58
CA VAL A 67 -7.15 -7.42 -11.90
C VAL A 67 -7.37 -7.60 -13.41
N LYS A 68 -6.65 -6.84 -14.26
CA LYS A 68 -6.72 -7.00 -15.73
C LYS A 68 -6.32 -8.40 -16.22
N ARG A 69 -5.47 -9.10 -15.48
CA ARG A 69 -4.96 -10.43 -15.84
C ARG A 69 -5.84 -11.57 -15.34
N ILE A 70 -6.79 -11.30 -14.44
CA ILE A 70 -7.78 -12.28 -14.01
C ILE A 70 -8.68 -12.62 -15.20
N LYS A 71 -8.59 -13.86 -15.65
CA LYS A 71 -9.37 -14.43 -16.75
C LYS A 71 -9.68 -15.88 -16.41
N THR A 72 -10.91 -16.28 -16.68
CA THR A 72 -11.37 -17.66 -16.50
C THR A 72 -12.58 -17.87 -17.40
N ALA A 73 -12.79 -19.10 -17.86
CA ALA A 73 -14.02 -19.50 -18.56
C ALA A 73 -15.14 -19.84 -17.56
N ASP A 74 -14.79 -20.20 -16.33
CA ASP A 74 -15.73 -20.59 -15.28
C ASP A 74 -16.34 -19.36 -14.59
N GLU A 75 -17.60 -19.46 -14.21
CA GLU A 75 -18.21 -18.50 -13.30
C GLU A 75 -17.55 -18.62 -11.91
N LYS A 76 -17.06 -17.49 -11.39
CA LYS A 76 -16.38 -17.42 -10.08
C LYS A 76 -17.07 -16.40 -9.20
N TYR A 77 -17.12 -16.67 -7.90
CA TYR A 77 -17.51 -15.66 -6.93
C TYR A 77 -16.31 -14.76 -6.62
N ILE A 78 -16.37 -13.50 -7.04
CA ILE A 78 -15.26 -12.55 -6.88
C ILE A 78 -15.67 -11.46 -5.89
N PHE A 79 -14.91 -11.28 -4.83
CA PHE A 79 -15.12 -10.18 -3.87
C PHE A 79 -13.89 -9.29 -3.75
N ALA A 80 -14.12 -8.02 -3.39
CA ALA A 80 -13.04 -7.07 -3.14
C ALA A 80 -13.22 -6.33 -1.82
N VAL A 81 -12.10 -6.06 -1.14
CA VAL A 81 -12.06 -5.29 0.12
C VAL A 81 -11.07 -4.15 0.00
N ALA A 82 -11.58 -2.92 0.11
CA ALA A 82 -10.78 -1.70 0.06
C ALA A 82 -10.52 -1.17 1.48
N THR A 83 -9.25 -1.10 1.88
CA THR A 83 -8.85 -0.46 3.14
C THR A 83 -8.54 1.01 2.93
N CYS A 84 -9.03 1.90 3.80
CA CYS A 84 -8.78 3.34 3.67
C CYS A 84 -8.85 4.10 5.00
N GLY A 85 -8.06 5.17 5.14
CA GLY A 85 -8.21 6.11 6.28
C GLY A 85 -9.36 7.10 6.13
N GLY A 86 -9.72 7.44 4.88
CA GLY A 86 -10.76 8.40 4.54
C GLY A 86 -11.90 7.74 3.79
N SER A 87 -11.96 7.92 2.47
CA SER A 87 -12.97 7.28 1.60
C SER A 87 -12.30 6.29 0.65
N ALA A 88 -13.01 5.22 0.31
CA ALA A 88 -12.61 4.29 -0.75
C ALA A 88 -12.71 4.90 -2.16
N GLY A 89 -13.39 6.03 -2.31
CA GLY A 89 -13.56 6.73 -3.58
C GLY A 89 -14.13 5.82 -4.66
N ALA A 90 -13.45 5.76 -5.80
CA ALA A 90 -13.85 4.94 -6.95
C ALA A 90 -13.14 3.57 -7.00
N ALA A 91 -12.35 3.19 -5.99
CA ALA A 91 -11.43 2.05 -6.09
C ALA A 91 -12.15 0.72 -6.41
N LEU A 92 -13.22 0.39 -5.69
CA LEU A 92 -14.01 -0.82 -5.93
C LEU A 92 -14.72 -0.79 -7.29
N LYS A 93 -15.30 0.36 -7.67
CA LYS A 93 -15.91 0.56 -9.00
C LYS A 93 -14.89 0.38 -10.14
N GLN A 94 -13.65 0.82 -9.93
CA GLN A 94 -12.58 0.64 -10.90
C GLN A 94 -12.21 -0.84 -11.05
N ALA A 95 -12.10 -1.58 -9.94
CA ALA A 95 -11.86 -3.03 -9.98
C ALA A 95 -12.98 -3.76 -10.74
N ASP A 96 -14.24 -3.53 -10.36
CA ASP A 96 -15.41 -4.13 -11.02
C ASP A 96 -15.48 -3.80 -12.51
N LYS A 97 -15.25 -2.52 -12.88
CA LYS A 97 -15.20 -2.10 -14.29
C LYS A 97 -14.11 -2.80 -15.09
N ILE A 98 -12.98 -3.16 -14.47
CA ILE A 98 -11.89 -3.88 -15.14
C ILE A 98 -12.27 -5.35 -15.31
N LEU A 99 -12.82 -6.00 -14.27
CA LEU A 99 -13.31 -7.38 -14.33
C LEU A 99 -14.38 -7.55 -15.42
N LYS A 100 -15.32 -6.60 -15.52
CA LYS A 100 -16.36 -6.59 -16.57
C LYS A 100 -15.83 -6.56 -18.00
N LYS A 101 -14.64 -6.01 -18.22
CA LYS A 101 -13.99 -6.07 -19.55
C LYS A 101 -13.49 -7.46 -19.92
N ASN A 102 -13.31 -8.32 -18.93
CA ASN A 102 -12.92 -9.72 -19.09
C ASN A 102 -14.13 -10.67 -19.00
N GLY A 103 -15.36 -10.16 -19.06
CA GLY A 103 -16.59 -10.97 -18.92
C GLY A 103 -16.91 -11.40 -17.48
N LEU A 104 -16.19 -10.87 -16.49
CA LEU A 104 -16.37 -11.17 -15.06
C LEU A 104 -17.09 -10.01 -14.35
N GLY A 105 -17.15 -10.04 -13.02
CA GLY A 105 -17.64 -8.92 -12.21
C GLY A 105 -17.41 -9.18 -10.73
N LEU A 106 -17.52 -8.14 -9.90
CA LEU A 106 -17.57 -8.35 -8.46
C LEU A 106 -18.96 -8.86 -8.05
N SER A 107 -18.99 -9.98 -7.34
CA SER A 107 -20.15 -10.48 -6.60
C SER A 107 -20.39 -9.66 -5.34
N ALA A 108 -19.33 -9.14 -4.70
CA ALA A 108 -19.42 -8.27 -3.53
C ALA A 108 -18.24 -7.30 -3.41
N GLY A 109 -18.46 -6.12 -2.85
CA GLY A 109 -17.42 -5.12 -2.63
C GLY A 109 -17.56 -4.39 -1.29
N PHE A 110 -16.49 -4.38 -0.49
CA PHE A 110 -16.51 -3.90 0.89
C PHE A 110 -15.46 -2.84 1.17
N VAL A 111 -15.74 -1.97 2.12
CA VAL A 111 -14.79 -0.99 2.64
C VAL A 111 -14.52 -1.25 4.11
N ILE A 112 -13.24 -1.19 4.51
CA ILE A 112 -12.82 -1.20 5.92
C ILE A 112 -12.02 0.08 6.20
N LYS A 113 -12.35 0.75 7.31
CA LYS A 113 -11.60 1.91 7.78
C LYS A 113 -10.40 1.46 8.60
N MET A 114 -9.22 1.92 8.19
CA MET A 114 -7.93 1.63 8.82
C MET A 114 -7.18 2.93 9.08
N PRO A 115 -6.21 2.98 10.01
CA PRO A 115 -5.38 4.17 10.16
C PRO A 115 -4.73 4.56 8.82
N GLY A 116 -4.75 5.85 8.52
CA GLY A 116 -4.11 6.39 7.33
C GLY A 116 -2.59 6.25 7.42
N ASN A 117 -1.95 5.96 6.30
CA ASN A 117 -0.52 5.67 6.20
C ASN A 117 0.19 6.51 5.13
N TYR A 118 -0.37 7.65 4.73
CA TYR A 118 0.25 8.53 3.74
C TYR A 118 1.11 9.60 4.43
N ILE A 119 2.27 9.18 4.95
CA ILE A 119 3.19 10.04 5.69
C ILE A 119 3.62 11.33 4.96
N PRO A 120 3.67 11.43 3.62
CA PRO A 120 3.95 12.70 2.95
C PRO A 120 2.91 13.80 3.23
N LEU A 121 1.69 13.45 3.65
CA LEU A 121 0.65 14.41 4.01
C LEU A 121 0.41 14.53 5.53
N TYR A 122 0.36 13.41 6.25
CA TYR A 122 0.03 13.37 7.68
C TYR A 122 0.75 12.22 8.39
N GLY A 123 1.06 12.34 9.69
CA GLY A 123 1.65 11.25 10.49
C GLY A 123 0.60 10.31 11.09
N ALA A 124 1.06 9.29 11.82
CA ALA A 124 0.21 8.36 12.53
C ALA A 124 -0.73 9.06 13.52
N ILE A 125 -1.99 8.63 13.57
CA ILE A 125 -2.98 9.13 14.54
C ILE A 125 -2.69 8.58 15.96
N PRO A 126 -3.27 9.15 17.03
CA PRO A 126 -3.12 8.65 18.41
C PRO A 126 -3.49 7.17 18.54
N PHE A 127 -2.80 6.45 19.44
CA PHE A 127 -2.92 4.99 19.59
C PHE A 127 -4.36 4.56 19.90
N GLU A 128 -5.07 5.31 20.74
CA GLU A 128 -6.45 5.03 21.14
C GLU A 128 -7.41 5.10 19.95
N LYS A 129 -7.13 5.99 18.98
CA LYS A 129 -7.92 6.05 17.73
C LYS A 129 -7.56 4.90 16.80
N GLN A 130 -6.32 4.41 16.82
CA GLN A 130 -5.94 3.23 16.05
C GLN A 130 -6.63 1.97 16.59
N GLN A 131 -6.64 1.77 17.91
CA GLN A 131 -7.30 0.63 18.55
C GLN A 131 -8.78 0.51 18.18
N LYS A 132 -9.52 1.63 18.22
CA LYS A 132 -10.93 1.66 17.78
C LYS A 132 -11.11 1.23 16.32
N LEU A 133 -10.17 1.58 15.44
CA LEU A 133 -10.22 1.15 14.03
C LEU A 133 -9.90 -0.33 13.88
N PHE A 134 -8.99 -0.89 14.69
CA PHE A 134 -8.66 -2.32 14.68
C PHE A 134 -9.80 -3.19 15.22
N GLU A 135 -10.49 -2.76 16.28
CA GLU A 135 -11.68 -3.44 16.80
C GLU A 135 -12.82 -3.47 15.76
N ALA A 136 -13.06 -2.33 15.11
CA ALA A 136 -14.03 -2.22 14.04
C ALA A 136 -13.64 -3.06 12.81
N GLU A 137 -12.34 -3.14 12.48
CA GLU A 137 -11.82 -3.98 11.41
C GLU A 137 -12.09 -5.47 11.67
N LYS A 138 -11.77 -5.99 12.87
CA LYS A 138 -12.03 -7.39 13.23
C LYS A 138 -13.50 -7.78 13.11
N THR A 139 -14.38 -6.92 13.63
CA THR A 139 -15.83 -7.10 13.51
C THR A 139 -16.24 -7.14 12.04
N ARG A 140 -15.73 -6.19 11.25
CA ARG A 140 -16.07 -6.08 9.84
C ARG A 140 -15.50 -7.22 8.98
N ALA A 141 -14.32 -7.74 9.31
CA ALA A 141 -13.72 -8.89 8.64
C ALA A 141 -14.56 -10.15 8.85
N SER A 142 -15.05 -10.39 10.08
CA SER A 142 -15.94 -11.52 10.37
C SER A 142 -17.29 -11.41 9.64
N GLU A 143 -17.89 -10.20 9.60
CA GLU A 143 -19.09 -9.95 8.80
C GLU A 143 -18.88 -10.26 7.31
N ILE A 144 -17.77 -9.80 6.73
CA ILE A 144 -17.42 -10.05 5.33
C ILE A 144 -17.25 -11.56 5.08
N ALA A 145 -16.54 -12.26 5.96
CA ALA A 145 -16.37 -13.71 5.86
C ALA A 145 -17.73 -14.43 5.90
N GLY A 146 -18.66 -14.00 6.74
CA GLY A 146 -20.03 -14.52 6.78
C GLY A 146 -20.79 -14.33 5.46
N ILE A 147 -20.68 -13.15 4.84
CA ILE A 147 -21.31 -12.85 3.54
C ILE A 147 -20.69 -13.70 2.42
N VAL A 148 -19.36 -13.79 2.37
CA VAL A 148 -18.62 -14.57 1.37
C VAL A 148 -18.90 -16.07 1.50
N ARG A 149 -18.91 -16.61 2.73
CA ARG A 149 -19.25 -18.01 2.99
C ARG A 149 -20.66 -18.36 2.53
N ALA A 150 -21.59 -17.41 2.67
CA ALA A 150 -22.98 -17.55 2.25
C ALA A 150 -23.22 -17.23 0.76
N TRP A 151 -22.17 -16.95 -0.02
CA TRP A 151 -22.26 -16.62 -1.46
C TRP A 151 -23.21 -15.45 -1.77
N LYS A 152 -23.40 -14.55 -0.80
CA LYS A 152 -24.36 -13.46 -0.93
C LYS A 152 -23.81 -12.36 -1.83
N ILE A 153 -24.52 -12.10 -2.93
CA ILE A 153 -24.27 -10.93 -3.77
C ILE A 153 -24.56 -9.68 -2.94
N SER A 154 -23.64 -8.72 -2.97
CA SER A 154 -23.76 -7.46 -2.24
C SER A 154 -23.38 -6.31 -3.14
N ASP A 155 -24.11 -5.19 -3.04
CA ASP A 155 -23.76 -3.99 -3.77
C ASP A 155 -22.32 -3.57 -3.46
N VAL A 156 -21.60 -3.23 -4.52
CA VAL A 156 -20.26 -2.66 -4.39
C VAL A 156 -20.37 -1.37 -3.60
N GLN A 157 -19.91 -1.36 -2.35
CA GLN A 157 -20.07 -0.20 -1.48
C GLN A 157 -19.44 1.05 -2.10
N THR A 158 -20.22 2.13 -2.17
CA THR A 158 -19.80 3.40 -2.73
C THR A 158 -19.95 4.49 -1.68
N SER A 159 -18.98 5.41 -1.58
CA SER A 159 -19.20 6.65 -0.83
C SER A 159 -20.16 7.56 -1.61
N ASN A 160 -21.10 8.24 -0.93
CA ASN A 160 -22.14 9.08 -1.51
C ASN A 160 -21.63 10.00 -2.65
N ILE A 161 -22.40 10.04 -3.73
CA ILE A 161 -21.92 10.06 -5.13
C ILE A 161 -21.87 11.45 -5.80
N PHE A 162 -22.48 12.51 -5.28
CA PHE A 162 -22.77 13.68 -6.13
C PHE A 162 -21.77 14.84 -6.18
N VAL A 163 -20.70 14.83 -5.37
CA VAL A 163 -19.62 15.81 -5.52
C VAL A 163 -18.30 15.05 -5.48
N ASN A 164 -17.53 15.12 -6.58
CA ASN A 164 -16.16 14.61 -6.77
C ASN A 164 -15.95 13.35 -7.62
N ALA A 165 -16.95 12.60 -8.11
CA ALA A 165 -16.67 11.39 -8.91
C ALA A 165 -15.92 11.67 -10.24
N VAL A 166 -16.30 12.72 -10.97
CA VAL A 166 -15.63 13.11 -12.24
C VAL A 166 -14.25 13.73 -11.96
N LEU A 167 -14.18 14.69 -11.03
CA LEU A 167 -12.94 15.36 -10.65
C LEU A 167 -11.91 14.39 -10.06
N SER A 168 -12.35 13.47 -9.19
CA SER A 168 -11.48 12.41 -8.65
C SER A 168 -11.03 11.43 -9.73
N GLY A 169 -11.87 11.12 -10.72
CA GLY A 169 -11.48 10.29 -11.87
C GLY A 169 -10.41 10.93 -12.75
N ILE A 170 -10.51 12.24 -13.02
CA ILE A 170 -9.50 13.02 -13.74
C ILE A 170 -8.21 13.11 -12.92
N LEU A 171 -8.33 13.47 -11.63
CA LEU A 171 -7.19 13.56 -10.71
C LEU A 171 -6.45 12.23 -10.61
N TYR A 172 -7.16 11.12 -10.43
CA TYR A 172 -6.59 9.78 -10.42
C TYR A 172 -5.81 9.50 -11.70
N LYS A 173 -6.36 9.78 -12.89
CA LYS A 173 -5.66 9.57 -14.18
C LYS A 173 -4.36 10.38 -14.29
N ILE A 174 -4.34 11.60 -13.77
CA ILE A 174 -3.16 12.48 -13.82
C ILE A 174 -2.11 12.03 -12.80
N VAL A 175 -2.51 11.85 -11.55
CA VAL A 175 -1.60 11.55 -10.43
C VAL A 175 -1.05 10.13 -10.55
N SER A 176 -1.89 9.15 -10.90
CA SER A 176 -1.46 7.75 -10.99
C SER A 176 -0.35 7.56 -12.04
N LYS A 177 -0.39 8.25 -13.18
CA LYS A 177 0.69 8.22 -14.18
C LYS A 177 2.05 8.65 -13.65
N LYS A 178 2.10 9.45 -12.59
CA LYS A 178 3.35 9.92 -11.96
C LYS A 178 3.86 8.97 -10.86
N ILE A 179 3.02 8.06 -10.36
CA ILE A 179 3.37 7.13 -9.26
C ILE A 179 4.62 6.29 -9.59
N PRO A 180 4.80 5.69 -10.78
CA PRO A 180 6.02 4.92 -11.09
C PRO A 180 7.32 5.72 -10.83
N SER A 181 7.31 7.00 -11.23
CA SER A 181 8.45 7.91 -11.05
C SER A 181 8.59 8.49 -9.65
N SER A 182 7.69 8.19 -8.70
CA SER A 182 7.72 8.80 -7.36
C SER A 182 8.93 8.35 -6.53
N GLY A 183 9.58 7.25 -6.94
CA GLY A 183 10.84 6.76 -6.39
C GLY A 183 11.91 7.85 -6.25
N LYS A 184 11.98 8.79 -7.21
CA LYS A 184 12.98 9.86 -7.25
C LYS A 184 12.89 10.87 -6.10
N ASN A 185 11.77 10.89 -5.38
CA ASN A 185 11.55 11.83 -4.27
C ASN A 185 11.98 11.25 -2.92
N PHE A 186 12.38 9.96 -2.88
CA PHE A 186 12.91 9.38 -1.67
C PHE A 186 14.36 9.80 -1.45
N THR A 187 14.70 10.12 -0.21
CA THR A 187 16.05 10.42 0.24
C THR A 187 16.43 9.51 1.40
N VAL A 188 17.73 9.41 1.68
CA VAL A 188 18.28 8.56 2.74
C VAL A 188 19.21 9.40 3.59
N ASP A 189 18.86 9.51 4.86
CA ASP A 189 19.61 10.24 5.87
C ASP A 189 20.80 9.41 6.39
N THR A 190 21.68 10.05 7.15
CA THR A 190 22.96 9.48 7.61
C THR A 190 22.82 8.35 8.62
N ASP A 191 21.65 8.25 9.25
CA ASP A 191 21.32 7.20 10.23
C ASP A 191 21.13 5.83 9.58
N CYS A 192 21.05 5.75 8.25
CA CYS A 192 20.90 4.48 7.56
C CYS A 192 22.05 3.50 7.88
N ASN A 193 21.69 2.35 8.45
CA ASN A 193 22.63 1.28 8.80
C ASN A 193 22.91 0.29 7.64
N SER A 194 22.36 0.55 6.44
CA SER A 194 22.48 -0.35 5.27
C SER A 194 21.89 -1.76 5.44
N CYS A 195 20.90 -1.97 6.33
CA CYS A 195 20.28 -3.28 6.57
C CYS A 195 19.58 -3.92 5.34
N GLY A 196 19.22 -3.11 4.34
CA GLY A 196 18.60 -3.59 3.11
C GLY A 196 17.12 -3.98 3.19
N LEU A 197 16.46 -3.80 4.34
CA LEU A 197 15.04 -4.15 4.52
C LEU A 197 14.13 -3.47 3.48
N CYS A 198 14.40 -2.20 3.16
CA CYS A 198 13.66 -1.45 2.16
C CYS A 198 13.61 -2.14 0.78
N ALA A 199 14.70 -2.79 0.36
CA ALA A 199 14.74 -3.52 -0.90
C ALA A 199 13.95 -4.83 -0.82
N LYS A 200 14.07 -5.56 0.29
CA LYS A 200 13.36 -6.83 0.53
C LYS A 200 11.84 -6.66 0.57
N ILE A 201 11.37 -5.65 1.30
CA ILE A 201 9.93 -5.37 1.48
C ILE A 201 9.28 -4.73 0.25
N CYS A 202 10.06 -4.34 -0.77
CA CYS A 202 9.52 -3.64 -1.93
C CYS A 202 8.76 -4.63 -2.84
N PRO A 203 7.42 -4.56 -2.93
CA PRO A 203 6.63 -5.55 -3.67
C PRO A 203 6.86 -5.50 -5.18
N VAL A 204 7.56 -4.46 -5.65
CA VAL A 204 7.83 -4.21 -7.07
C VAL A 204 9.32 -4.18 -7.41
N GLY A 205 10.21 -4.49 -6.46
CA GLY A 205 11.66 -4.49 -6.70
C GLY A 205 12.19 -3.13 -7.18
N ASN A 206 11.65 -2.02 -6.66
CA ASN A 206 12.01 -0.66 -7.08
C ASN A 206 13.28 -0.14 -6.41
N ILE A 207 13.93 -0.91 -5.53
CA ILE A 207 15.05 -0.42 -4.74
C ILE A 207 16.24 -1.34 -4.94
N GLU A 208 17.37 -0.75 -5.29
CA GLU A 208 18.66 -1.43 -5.43
C GLU A 208 19.64 -0.88 -4.39
N LEU A 209 20.39 -1.76 -3.74
CA LEU A 209 21.44 -1.36 -2.79
C LEU A 209 22.74 -1.18 -3.57
N LYS A 210 23.18 0.07 -3.74
CA LYS A 210 24.42 0.38 -4.45
C LYS A 210 25.53 0.70 -3.47
N SER A 211 26.70 0.11 -3.66
CA SER A 211 27.94 0.54 -3.01
C SER A 211 28.28 1.95 -3.50
N GLY A 212 28.52 2.88 -2.58
CA GLY A 212 28.84 4.25 -2.97
C GLY A 212 29.55 5.03 -1.88
N LYS A 213 30.70 5.62 -2.23
CA LYS A 213 31.16 6.86 -1.59
C LYS A 213 29.98 7.85 -1.64
N PRO A 214 29.68 8.56 -0.55
CA PRO A 214 28.49 9.40 -0.48
C PRO A 214 28.47 10.39 -1.66
N PRO A 215 27.42 10.39 -2.51
CA PRO A 215 27.25 11.47 -3.46
C PRO A 215 27.07 12.77 -2.66
N LEU A 216 27.74 13.83 -3.13
CA LEU A 216 27.58 15.19 -2.63
C LEU A 216 26.14 15.66 -2.91
N SER A 217 25.19 15.28 -2.07
CA SER A 217 23.83 15.79 -2.12
C SER A 217 23.68 16.88 -1.07
N PHE A 218 23.37 18.10 -1.52
CA PHE A 218 22.99 19.23 -0.67
C PHE A 218 21.61 18.95 -0.06
N GLY A 219 21.59 18.40 1.15
CA GLY A 219 20.39 18.33 1.98
C GLY A 219 20.22 19.65 2.73
N HIS A 220 19.05 20.27 2.66
CA HIS A 220 18.71 21.41 3.51
C HIS A 220 18.39 20.90 4.93
N LEU A 221 19.21 21.28 5.92
CA LEU A 221 18.81 21.19 7.33
C LEU A 221 17.66 22.18 7.60
N PRO A 222 16.73 21.88 8.53
CA PRO A 222 15.96 22.93 9.16
C PRO A 222 16.93 23.80 9.96
N LEU A 223 17.10 25.06 9.53
CA LEU A 223 17.82 26.06 10.32
C LEU A 223 17.14 26.18 11.68
N LYS A 224 17.83 25.79 12.75
CA LYS A 224 17.50 26.32 14.09
C LYS A 224 17.66 27.83 13.98
N LYS A 225 16.59 28.58 14.27
CA LYS A 225 16.67 30.04 14.44
C LYS A 225 17.70 30.33 15.53
N GLY A 226 18.85 30.90 15.19
CA GLY A 226 19.77 31.40 16.22
C GLY A 226 21.21 31.66 15.82
N GLU A 227 21.78 30.97 14.82
CA GLU A 227 23.24 31.07 14.59
C GLU A 227 23.55 31.48 13.15
N ILE A 228 23.93 32.75 13.01
CA ILE A 228 24.48 33.31 11.78
C ILE A 228 26.00 33.30 11.95
N GLU A 229 26.66 32.21 11.55
CA GLU A 229 28.10 32.24 11.29
C GLU A 229 28.39 31.86 9.84
N ARG A 230 29.26 32.69 9.25
CA ARG A 230 29.62 32.71 7.84
C ARG A 230 30.52 31.51 7.53
N GLY A 231 30.16 30.78 6.47
CA GLY A 231 31.13 30.12 5.60
C GLY A 231 31.66 28.75 6.06
N SER A 232 30.87 27.70 5.85
CA SER A 232 31.37 26.43 5.32
C SER A 232 30.19 25.64 4.76
N PHE A 233 30.26 25.26 3.47
CA PHE A 233 29.34 24.27 2.91
C PHE A 233 29.70 22.91 3.51
N GLY A 234 29.06 22.56 4.62
CA GLY A 234 29.27 21.29 5.31
C GLY A 234 28.85 20.13 4.41
N HIS A 235 29.81 19.26 4.08
CA HIS A 235 29.51 17.94 3.53
C HIS A 235 28.66 17.16 4.54
N LEU A 236 27.53 16.59 4.09
CA LEU A 236 26.78 15.64 4.92
C LEU A 236 27.71 14.48 5.31
N PRO A 237 27.70 14.05 6.58
CA PRO A 237 28.50 12.91 6.99
C PRO A 237 28.13 11.67 6.16
N PRO A 238 29.08 10.76 5.89
CA PRO A 238 28.79 9.50 5.22
C PRO A 238 27.74 8.71 6.01
N VAL A 239 26.86 8.02 5.29
CA VAL A 239 25.93 7.03 5.87
C VAL A 239 26.77 5.95 6.57
N LYS A 240 26.32 5.47 7.73
CA LYS A 240 27.07 4.52 8.58
C LYS A 240 27.42 3.18 7.91
N GLY A 241 26.78 2.81 6.79
CA GLY A 241 26.99 1.52 6.13
C GLY A 241 27.50 1.58 4.67
N LYS A 242 27.82 0.40 4.13
CA LYS A 242 28.58 0.21 2.88
C LYS A 242 27.78 0.49 1.60
N THR A 243 26.44 0.49 1.66
CA THR A 243 25.56 0.58 0.49
C THR A 243 24.34 1.45 0.77
N LYS A 244 23.91 2.28 -0.19
CA LYS A 244 22.69 3.09 -0.05
C LYS A 244 21.57 2.58 -0.96
N PRO A 245 20.30 2.62 -0.54
CA PRO A 245 19.18 2.31 -1.41
C PRO A 245 19.01 3.40 -2.48
N VAL A 246 18.78 2.96 -3.71
CA VAL A 246 18.50 3.80 -4.87
C VAL A 246 17.20 3.32 -5.51
N TRP A 247 16.27 4.25 -5.72
CA TRP A 247 14.95 3.96 -6.27
C TRP A 247 14.95 4.02 -7.81
N LYS A 248 14.34 3.02 -8.43
CA LYS A 248 14.06 2.92 -9.87
C LYS A 248 12.75 3.66 -10.22
N ASP A 249 12.29 3.52 -11.46
CA ASP A 249 11.19 4.28 -12.08
C ASP A 249 9.84 3.53 -12.11
N HIS A 250 9.65 2.53 -11.24
CA HIS A 250 8.46 1.70 -11.18
C HIS A 250 7.85 1.57 -9.77
N CYS A 251 8.01 2.62 -8.97
CA CYS A 251 7.45 2.71 -7.62
C CYS A 251 5.91 2.58 -7.63
N GLN A 252 5.35 2.05 -6.54
CA GLN A 252 3.89 2.02 -6.33
C GLN A 252 3.42 3.02 -5.28
N LEU A 253 4.34 3.82 -4.71
CA LEU A 253 4.10 4.76 -3.63
C LEU A 253 3.36 4.12 -2.42
N CYS A 254 3.65 2.85 -2.13
CA CYS A 254 3.06 2.16 -0.97
C CYS A 254 3.70 2.54 0.37
N LEU A 255 4.84 3.25 0.30
CA LEU A 255 5.60 3.77 1.44
C LEU A 255 6.17 2.70 2.38
N ALA A 256 6.07 1.41 2.06
CA ALA A 256 6.60 0.32 2.89
C ALA A 256 8.08 0.53 3.27
N CYS A 257 8.93 0.87 2.30
CA CYS A 257 10.35 1.15 2.56
C CYS A 257 10.59 2.26 3.58
N LEU A 258 9.68 3.24 3.67
CA LEU A 258 9.76 4.34 4.61
C LEU A 258 9.20 3.88 5.96
N GLU A 259 7.96 3.43 6.00
CA GLU A 259 7.25 3.11 7.25
C GLU A 259 7.94 2.01 8.06
N TRP A 260 8.63 1.06 7.40
CA TRP A 260 9.33 -0.06 8.02
C TRP A 260 10.85 0.17 8.19
N CYS A 261 11.37 1.36 7.91
CA CYS A 261 12.80 1.61 8.10
C CYS A 261 13.13 1.68 9.60
N PRO A 262 13.96 0.74 10.15
CA PRO A 262 14.21 0.67 11.58
C PRO A 262 14.99 1.88 12.12
N GLU A 263 15.82 2.48 11.27
CA GLU A 263 16.62 3.68 11.61
C GLU A 263 15.88 4.98 11.31
N GLU A 264 14.63 4.88 10.84
CA GLU A 264 13.89 6.03 10.33
C GLU A 264 14.65 6.89 9.28
N ALA A 265 15.61 6.29 8.56
CA ALA A 265 16.52 7.03 7.71
C ALA A 265 15.96 7.35 6.32
N ILE A 266 14.87 6.71 5.90
CA ILE A 266 14.24 6.98 4.60
C ILE A 266 13.21 8.10 4.76
N GLN A 267 13.26 9.09 3.88
CA GLN A 267 12.33 10.23 3.83
C GLN A 267 11.71 10.38 2.44
N TYR A 268 10.59 11.11 2.34
CA TYR A 268 9.96 11.49 1.07
C TYR A 268 9.86 13.01 0.97
N GLY A 269 10.80 13.62 0.25
CA GLY A 269 11.05 15.06 0.30
C GLY A 269 11.37 15.53 1.73
N SER A 270 11.15 16.82 2.02
CA SER A 270 11.42 17.41 3.33
C SER A 270 10.27 17.29 4.35
N LYS A 271 9.13 16.72 3.94
CA LYS A 271 7.88 16.78 4.72
C LYS A 271 7.69 15.64 5.71
N THR A 272 8.44 14.54 5.57
CA THR A 272 8.25 13.33 6.38
C THR A 272 9.10 13.32 7.64
N ALA A 273 10.20 14.07 7.68
CA ALA A 273 11.08 14.15 8.84
C ALA A 273 10.30 14.59 10.10
N GLY A 274 10.47 13.84 11.19
CA GLY A 274 9.79 14.09 12.47
C GLY A 274 8.31 13.68 12.54
N ARG A 275 7.73 13.12 11.48
CA ARG A 275 6.37 12.56 11.54
C ARG A 275 6.41 11.14 12.09
N LYS A 276 5.47 10.83 12.99
CA LYS A 276 5.31 9.49 13.54
C LYS A 276 4.95 8.50 12.43
N ARG A 277 5.78 7.47 12.25
CA ARG A 277 5.58 6.35 11.32
C ARG A 277 4.45 5.44 11.79
N TYR A 278 3.89 4.67 10.86
CA TYR A 278 2.80 3.75 11.10
C TYR A 278 2.97 2.44 10.34
N HIS A 279 2.89 1.35 11.09
CA HIS A 279 2.54 0.03 10.58
C HIS A 279 1.51 -0.63 11.50
N HIS A 280 0.79 -1.61 10.97
CA HIS A 280 -0.16 -2.39 11.75
C HIS A 280 0.59 -3.12 12.87
N PRO A 281 0.12 -3.07 14.13
CA PRO A 281 0.85 -3.64 15.27
C PRO A 281 0.99 -5.16 15.22
N ASP A 282 0.02 -5.85 14.64
CA ASP A 282 0.01 -7.32 14.53
C ASP A 282 0.78 -7.86 13.32
N ILE A 283 1.39 -6.97 12.53
CA ILE A 283 2.17 -7.33 11.34
C ILE A 283 3.63 -6.99 11.58
N LYS A 284 4.52 -7.87 11.14
CA LYS A 284 5.97 -7.67 11.11
C LYS A 284 6.44 -7.43 9.67
N ALA A 285 7.67 -6.91 9.53
CA ALA A 285 8.21 -6.64 8.21
C ALA A 285 8.41 -7.92 7.39
N GLU A 286 8.70 -9.04 8.06
CA GLU A 286 8.87 -10.37 7.48
C GLU A 286 7.59 -10.88 6.81
N ASP A 287 6.41 -10.51 7.33
CA ASP A 287 5.12 -10.94 6.77
C ASP A 287 4.82 -10.27 5.41
N LEU A 288 5.62 -9.27 5.02
CA LEU A 288 5.50 -8.54 3.75
C LEU A 288 6.56 -8.94 2.70
N ILE A 289 7.55 -9.76 3.08
CA ILE A 289 8.67 -10.19 2.21
C ILE A 289 8.26 -11.35 1.31
#